data_AF-S2SG87-F1
#
_entry.id   AF-S2SG87-F1
#
_cell.length_a   1.000
_cell.length_b   1.000
_cell.length_c   1.000
_cell.angle_alpha   90.00
_cell.angle_beta   90.00
_cell.angle_gamma   90.00
#
_symmetry.space_group_name_H-M   'P 1'
#
loop_
_entity.id
_entity.type
_entity.pdbx_description
1 polymer ?
#
loop_
_entity_poly.entity_id
_entity_poly.type
_entity_poly.pdbx_seq_one_letter_code
_entity_poly.pdbx_strand_id
1 'polypeptide(L)'
;MDRIKELLSLKMAKHFTNDPVVDLGLAYINFALENRPLYRAVFVEDHFGVDEMREYAMSTAMRVFDSYEPAQHLNEAQLRNTICGVWIVATGIANLMAPGFIDITRDQMVDILTAVTQDFIVNGRFSDDPRISWFQDAKIAQGY
;
A
#
# COMPACT_ATOMS: atom_id res chain seq x y z
N MET A 1 9.18 -17.39 7.96
CA MET A 1 8.81 -15.98 7.74
C MET A 1 9.80 -15.25 6.84
N ASP A 2 11.11 -15.36 7.07
CA ASP A 2 12.14 -14.62 6.32
C ASP A 2 12.05 -14.76 4.79
N ARG A 3 11.86 -15.98 4.28
CA ARG A 3 11.73 -16.21 2.82
C ARG A 3 10.47 -15.58 2.20
N ILE A 4 9.38 -15.46 2.97
CA ILE A 4 8.14 -14.80 2.51
C ILE A 4 8.36 -13.29 2.48
N LYS A 5 8.99 -12.72 3.51
CA LYS A 5 9.38 -11.31 3.57
C LYS A 5 10.35 -10.94 2.44
N GLU A 6 11.34 -11.79 2.16
CA GLU A 6 12.29 -11.58 1.06
C GLU A 6 11.58 -11.59 -0.31
N LEU A 7 10.68 -12.55 -0.53
CA LEU A 7 9.89 -12.62 -1.76
C LEU A 7 9.00 -11.37 -1.93
N LEU A 8 8.35 -10.93 -0.85
CA LEU A 8 7.53 -9.73 -0.85
C LEU A 8 8.37 -8.48 -1.10
N SER A 9 9.51 -8.34 -0.44
CA SER A 9 10.47 -7.26 -0.67
C SER A 9 10.86 -7.17 -2.14
N LEU A 10 11.22 -8.30 -2.74
CA LEU A 10 11.61 -8.38 -4.15
C LEU A 10 10.46 -7.99 -5.10
N LYS A 11 9.23 -8.43 -4.79
CA LYS A 11 8.05 -8.15 -5.61
C LYS A 11 7.58 -6.69 -5.46
N MET A 12 7.65 -6.15 -4.25
CA MET A 12 7.22 -4.79 -3.90
C MET A 12 8.21 -3.72 -4.35
N ALA A 13 9.50 -4.05 -4.51
CA ALA A 13 10.54 -3.14 -4.99
C ALA A 13 10.59 -3.00 -6.53
N LYS A 14 9.59 -3.49 -7.26
CA LYS A 14 9.54 -3.35 -8.73
C LYS A 14 9.18 -1.91 -9.11
N HIS A 15 9.97 -1.36 -10.03
CA HIS A 15 9.72 -0.05 -10.63
C HIS A 15 8.99 -0.17 -11.97
N PHE A 16 7.97 0.65 -12.17
CA PHE A 16 7.14 0.66 -13.38
C PHE A 16 7.06 2.06 -14.01
N THR A 17 7.23 3.09 -13.20
CA THR A 17 7.09 4.51 -13.52
C THR A 17 8.26 5.29 -12.89
N ASN A 18 8.16 6.62 -12.88
CA ASN A 18 9.09 7.50 -12.16
C ASN A 18 8.50 8.00 -10.82
N ASP A 19 7.31 7.53 -10.43
CA ASP A 19 6.68 7.88 -9.16
C ASP A 19 6.73 6.68 -8.20
N PRO A 20 7.49 6.76 -7.09
CA PRO A 20 7.70 5.63 -6.21
C PRO A 20 6.45 5.21 -5.42
N VAL A 21 5.50 6.12 -5.20
CA VAL A 21 4.21 5.80 -4.54
C VAL A 21 3.31 5.04 -5.51
N VAL A 22 3.25 5.48 -6.77
CA VAL A 22 2.51 4.76 -7.83
C VAL A 22 3.11 3.38 -8.06
N ASP A 23 4.44 3.28 -8.12
CA ASP A 23 5.15 2.00 -8.26
C ASP A 23 4.83 1.02 -7.13
N LEU A 24 4.77 1.51 -5.89
CA LEU A 24 4.38 0.69 -4.74
C LEU A 24 2.95 0.14 -4.91
N GLY A 25 2.01 0.97 -5.33
CA GLY A 25 0.62 0.56 -5.61
C GLY A 25 0.53 -0.47 -6.74
N LEU A 26 1.25 -0.25 -7.84
CA LEU A 26 1.32 -1.20 -8.95
C LEU A 26 1.97 -2.52 -8.56
N ALA A 27 3.05 -2.48 -7.78
CA ALA A 27 3.72 -3.67 -7.29
C ALA A 27 2.78 -4.51 -6.40
N TYR A 28 1.98 -3.85 -5.56
CA TYR A 28 0.95 -4.50 -4.75
C TYR A 28 -0.13 -5.17 -5.61
N ILE A 29 -0.71 -4.44 -6.56
CA ILE A 29 -1.75 -4.96 -7.46
C ILE A 29 -1.22 -6.15 -8.25
N ASN A 30 -0.04 -6.02 -8.87
CA ASN A 30 0.57 -7.11 -9.62
C ASN A 30 0.87 -8.33 -8.73
N PHE A 31 1.34 -8.11 -7.50
CA PHE A 31 1.55 -9.20 -6.56
C PHE A 31 0.25 -9.96 -6.27
N ALA A 32 -0.84 -9.25 -6.00
CA ALA A 32 -2.16 -9.83 -5.74
C ALA A 32 -2.70 -10.61 -6.95
N LEU A 33 -2.51 -10.10 -8.17
CA LEU A 33 -2.98 -10.73 -9.40
C LEU A 33 -2.15 -11.96 -9.80
N GLU A 34 -0.81 -11.85 -9.75
CA GLU A 34 0.13 -12.91 -10.14
C GLU A 34 0.24 -14.03 -9.10
N ASN A 35 0.07 -13.72 -7.81
CA ASN A 35 0.37 -14.64 -6.70
C ASN A 35 -0.82 -14.81 -5.74
N ARG A 36 -2.04 -14.99 -6.29
CA ARG A 36 -3.31 -15.01 -5.51
C ARG A 36 -3.30 -15.87 -4.24
N PRO A 37 -2.83 -17.13 -4.25
CA PRO A 37 -2.82 -17.95 -3.04
C PRO A 37 -1.93 -17.36 -1.94
N LEU A 38 -0.76 -16.84 -2.33
CA LEU A 38 0.18 -16.22 -1.41
C LEU A 38 -0.35 -14.86 -0.91
N TYR A 39 -0.92 -14.05 -1.79
CA TYR A 39 -1.58 -12.80 -1.40
C TYR A 39 -2.67 -13.04 -0.37
N ARG A 40 -3.54 -14.03 -0.59
CA ARG A 40 -4.57 -14.41 0.38
C ARG A 40 -3.95 -14.83 1.70
N ALA A 41 -2.97 -15.71 1.68
CA ALA A 41 -2.33 -16.19 2.90
C ALA A 41 -1.59 -15.10 3.68
N VAL A 42 -1.08 -14.05 3.03
CA VAL A 42 -0.31 -12.97 3.64
C VAL A 42 -1.19 -11.81 4.12
N PHE A 43 -2.19 -11.40 3.32
CA PHE A 43 -2.92 -10.15 3.54
C PHE A 43 -4.40 -10.35 3.92
N VAL A 44 -4.97 -11.52 3.67
CA VAL A 44 -6.41 -11.78 3.83
C VAL A 44 -6.69 -12.81 4.92
N GLU A 45 -5.95 -13.92 4.91
CA GLU A 45 -6.11 -15.06 5.79
C GLU A 45 -5.07 -14.98 6.90
N ASP A 46 -5.46 -15.24 8.15
CA ASP A 46 -4.60 -15.15 9.33
C ASP A 46 -3.59 -16.31 9.45
N HIS A 47 -3.01 -16.72 8.33
CA HIS A 47 -2.17 -17.92 8.24
C HIS A 47 -0.72 -17.68 8.70
N PHE A 48 -0.24 -16.43 8.68
CA PHE A 48 1.16 -16.10 8.94
C PHE A 48 1.37 -15.03 10.02
N GLY A 49 0.39 -14.81 10.90
CA GLY A 49 0.44 -13.67 11.83
C GLY A 49 0.31 -12.39 11.03
N VAL A 50 -0.91 -12.14 10.54
CA VAL A 50 -1.21 -11.09 9.57
C VAL A 50 -0.74 -9.71 10.02
N ASP A 51 -0.62 -9.49 11.32
CA ASP A 51 -0.09 -8.26 11.91
C ASP A 51 1.37 -8.01 11.50
N GLU A 52 2.27 -9.00 11.57
CA GLU A 52 3.69 -8.84 11.20
C GLU A 52 3.87 -8.49 9.71
N MET A 53 3.01 -9.07 8.85
CA MET A 53 3.06 -8.81 7.42
C MET A 53 2.45 -7.47 7.04
N ARG A 54 1.37 -7.06 7.73
CA ARG A 54 0.79 -5.72 7.61
C ARG A 54 1.78 -4.66 8.10
N GLU A 55 2.44 -4.89 9.22
CA GLU A 55 3.51 -4.02 9.73
C GLU A 55 4.66 -3.88 8.73
N TYR A 56 5.12 -4.98 8.13
CA TYR A 56 6.15 -4.93 7.11
C TYR A 56 5.74 -4.09 5.89
N ALA A 57 4.55 -4.34 5.34
CA ALA A 57 4.03 -3.58 4.21
C ALA A 57 3.87 -2.10 4.56
N MET A 58 3.43 -1.81 5.78
CA MET A 58 3.26 -0.46 6.27
C MET A 58 4.57 0.28 6.43
N SER A 59 5.56 -0.35 7.06
CA SER A 59 6.91 0.22 7.18
C SER A 59 7.52 0.53 5.81
N THR A 60 7.22 -0.30 4.81
CA THR A 60 7.66 -0.10 3.43
C THR A 60 6.98 1.11 2.81
N ALA A 61 5.66 1.25 2.97
CA ALA A 61 4.94 2.42 2.53
C ALA A 61 5.46 3.71 3.19
N MET A 62 5.64 3.71 4.52
CA MET A 62 6.16 4.87 5.25
C MET A 62 7.53 5.29 4.72
N ARG A 63 8.48 4.36 4.53
CA ARG A 63 9.80 4.67 3.95
C ARG A 63 9.72 5.27 2.55
N VAL A 64 8.80 4.80 1.71
CA VAL A 64 8.59 5.37 0.38
C VAL A 64 8.12 6.82 0.50
N PHE A 65 7.10 7.07 1.33
CA PHE A 65 6.56 8.40 1.52
C PHE A 65 7.51 9.38 2.23
N ASP A 66 8.36 8.90 3.14
CA ASP A 66 9.40 9.70 3.81
C ASP A 66 10.40 10.30 2.82
N SER A 67 10.56 9.70 1.64
CA SER A 67 11.41 10.21 0.56
C SER A 67 10.64 10.88 -0.58
N TYR A 68 9.30 10.91 -0.49
CA TYR A 68 8.43 11.45 -1.53
C TYR A 68 8.20 12.94 -1.31
N GLU A 69 8.81 13.77 -2.15
CA GLU A 69 8.79 15.24 -2.05
C GLU A 69 7.37 15.82 -1.87
N PRO A 70 6.35 15.38 -2.65
CA PRO A 70 4.99 15.91 -2.50
C PRO A 70 4.35 15.67 -1.14
N ALA A 71 4.83 14.69 -0.36
CA ALA A 71 4.26 14.35 0.95
C ALA A 71 5.02 14.96 2.14
N GLN A 72 6.15 15.65 1.93
CA GLN A 72 7.02 16.14 3.02
C GLN A 72 6.36 17.16 3.96
N HIS A 73 5.32 17.83 3.48
CA HIS A 73 4.58 18.83 4.26
C HIS A 73 3.43 18.24 5.09
N LEU A 74 3.14 16.95 4.93
CA LEU A 74 2.04 16.29 5.64
C LEU A 74 2.42 16.05 7.09
N ASN A 75 1.47 16.29 8.00
CA ASN A 75 1.59 15.80 9.36
C ASN A 75 1.36 14.27 9.39
N GLU A 76 1.67 13.64 10.52
CA GLU A 76 1.56 12.18 10.66
C GLU A 76 0.14 11.64 10.38
N ALA A 77 -0.90 12.32 10.83
CA ALA A 77 -2.28 11.89 10.59
C ALA A 77 -2.62 11.94 9.10
N GLN A 78 -2.23 13.01 8.41
CA GLN A 78 -2.39 13.17 6.97
C GLN A 78 -1.60 12.13 6.19
N LEU A 79 -0.34 11.89 6.55
CA LEU A 79 0.50 10.87 5.94
C LEU A 79 -0.14 9.48 6.02
N ARG A 80 -0.62 9.12 7.22
CA ARG A 80 -1.34 7.86 7.44
C ARG A 80 -2.61 7.77 6.60
N ASN A 81 -3.39 8.84 6.55
CA ASN A 81 -4.61 8.88 5.76
C ASN A 81 -4.31 8.70 4.27
N THR A 82 -3.25 9.34 3.76
CA THR A 82 -2.77 9.19 2.37
C THR A 82 -2.38 7.75 2.07
N ILE A 83 -1.52 7.14 2.89
CA ILE A 83 -1.13 5.74 2.72
C ILE A 83 -2.36 4.82 2.72
N CYS A 84 -3.29 5.04 3.65
CA CYS A 84 -4.53 4.27 3.76
C CYS A 84 -5.41 4.41 2.51
N GLY A 85 -5.59 5.64 2.00
CA GLY A 85 -6.35 5.91 0.79
C GLY A 85 -5.80 5.20 -0.44
N VAL A 86 -4.48 5.33 -0.67
CA VAL A 86 -3.80 4.64 -1.77
C VAL A 86 -3.94 3.12 -1.64
N TRP A 87 -3.78 2.59 -0.41
CA TRP A 87 -3.91 1.15 -0.16
C TRP A 87 -5.32 0.62 -0.41
N ILE A 88 -6.37 1.34 0.02
CA ILE A 88 -7.76 0.98 -0.23
C ILE A 88 -8.03 0.89 -1.74
N VAL A 89 -7.56 1.87 -2.50
CA VAL A 89 -7.75 1.90 -3.96
C VAL A 89 -6.99 0.76 -4.64
N ALA A 90 -5.71 0.54 -4.29
CA ALA A 90 -4.92 -0.56 -4.85
C ALA A 90 -5.56 -1.93 -4.53
N THR A 91 -6.06 -2.10 -3.30
CA THR A 91 -6.79 -3.31 -2.88
C THR A 91 -8.09 -3.48 -3.67
N GLY A 92 -8.84 -2.40 -3.87
CA GLY A 92 -10.06 -2.41 -4.68
C GLY A 92 -9.80 -2.85 -6.12
N ILE A 93 -8.77 -2.28 -6.76
CA ILE A 93 -8.36 -2.67 -8.11
C ILE A 93 -8.01 -4.16 -8.15
N ALA A 94 -7.13 -4.62 -7.26
CA ALA A 94 -6.69 -6.01 -7.22
C ALA A 94 -7.86 -6.99 -7.02
N ASN A 95 -8.76 -6.71 -6.08
CA ASN A 95 -9.88 -7.57 -5.74
C ASN A 95 -11.00 -7.57 -6.79
N LEU A 96 -11.13 -6.51 -7.60
CA LEU A 96 -12.07 -6.46 -8.72
C LEU A 96 -11.49 -7.09 -9.99
N MET A 97 -10.19 -6.90 -10.25
CA MET A 97 -9.50 -7.51 -11.40
C MET A 97 -9.30 -9.02 -11.25
N ALA A 98 -8.96 -9.50 -10.04
CA ALA A 98 -8.70 -10.93 -9.81
C ALA A 98 -9.86 -11.87 -10.26
N PRO A 99 -11.13 -11.62 -9.89
CA PRO A 99 -12.27 -12.41 -10.39
C PRO A 99 -12.74 -12.00 -11.79
N GLY A 100 -12.17 -10.94 -12.40
CA GLY A 100 -12.56 -10.45 -13.72
C GLY A 100 -13.80 -9.53 -13.73
N PHE A 101 -14.13 -8.87 -12.61
CA PHE A 101 -15.22 -7.89 -12.59
C PHE A 101 -14.88 -6.60 -13.35
N ILE A 102 -13.59 -6.25 -13.37
CA ILE A 102 -13.06 -5.18 -14.21
C ILE A 102 -11.84 -5.70 -14.96
N ASP A 103 -11.55 -5.10 -16.10
CA ASP A 103 -10.32 -5.30 -16.85
C ASP A 103 -9.81 -3.91 -17.27
N ILE A 104 -8.78 -3.42 -16.57
CA ILE A 104 -8.21 -2.09 -16.79
C ILE A 104 -6.72 -2.21 -17.10
N THR A 105 -6.21 -1.30 -17.93
CA THR A 105 -4.82 -1.30 -18.36
C THR A 105 -3.90 -0.80 -17.24
N ARG A 106 -2.58 -1.03 -17.41
CA ARG A 106 -1.58 -0.44 -16.52
C ARG A 106 -1.65 1.08 -16.48
N ASP A 107 -1.86 1.72 -17.62
CA ASP A 107 -1.94 3.18 -17.70
C ASP A 107 -3.16 3.69 -16.92
N GLN A 108 -4.30 3.00 -17.00
CA GLN A 108 -5.48 3.33 -16.18
C GLN A 108 -5.22 3.14 -14.69
N MET A 109 -4.46 2.11 -14.30
CA MET A 109 -4.05 1.94 -12.90
C MET A 109 -3.12 3.09 -12.44
N VAL A 110 -2.18 3.51 -13.28
CA VAL A 110 -1.30 4.66 -13.03
C VAL A 110 -2.12 5.93 -12.84
N ASP A 111 -3.06 6.20 -13.73
CA ASP A 111 -3.92 7.39 -13.67
C ASP A 111 -4.72 7.44 -12.36
N ILE A 112 -5.34 6.31 -11.99
CA ILE A 112 -6.13 6.19 -10.75
C ILE A 112 -5.24 6.39 -9.51
N LEU A 113 -4.11 5.69 -9.43
CA LEU A 113 -3.21 5.77 -8.27
C LEU A 113 -2.61 7.17 -8.12
N THR A 114 -2.23 7.80 -9.24
CA THR A 114 -1.72 9.18 -9.25
C THR A 114 -2.77 10.17 -8.75
N ALA A 115 -3.99 10.09 -9.30
CA ALA A 115 -5.08 10.99 -8.92
C ALA A 115 -5.46 10.85 -7.44
N VAL A 116 -5.54 9.62 -6.93
CA VAL A 116 -5.85 9.35 -5.53
C VAL A 116 -4.74 9.85 -4.61
N THR A 117 -3.48 9.58 -4.94
CA THR A 117 -2.34 10.06 -4.16
C THR A 117 -2.35 11.58 -4.05
N GLN A 118 -2.53 12.27 -5.17
CA GLN A 118 -2.59 13.73 -5.21
C GLN A 118 -3.79 14.29 -4.44
N ASP A 119 -4.98 13.70 -4.60
CA ASP A 119 -6.18 14.16 -3.88
C ASP A 119 -6.03 14.02 -2.37
N PHE A 120 -5.45 12.92 -1.89
CA PHE A 120 -5.22 12.73 -0.46
C PHE A 120 -4.17 13.71 0.10
N ILE A 121 -3.09 13.96 -0.63
CA ILE A 121 -2.04 14.92 -0.24
C ILE A 121 -2.60 16.34 -0.20
N VAL A 122 -3.30 16.78 -1.26
CA VAL A 122 -3.73 18.17 -1.42
C VAL A 122 -4.96 18.50 -0.59
N ASN A 123 -5.95 17.59 -0.55
CA ASN A 123 -7.25 17.87 0.05
C ASN A 123 -7.41 17.28 1.46
N GLY A 124 -6.39 16.61 2.01
CA GLY A 124 -6.41 16.05 3.37
C GLY A 124 -7.61 15.13 3.58
N ARG A 125 -7.78 14.13 2.71
CA ARG A 125 -8.92 13.20 2.79
C ARG A 125 -8.86 12.34 4.05
N PHE A 126 -10.05 11.87 4.46
CA PHE A 126 -10.38 11.29 5.76
C PHE A 126 -10.42 12.32 6.91
N SER A 127 -11.34 12.09 7.85
CA SER A 127 -11.37 12.83 9.11
C SER A 127 -10.14 12.48 9.95
N ASP A 128 -9.75 13.38 10.86
CA ASP A 128 -8.67 13.19 11.85
C ASP A 128 -9.03 12.18 12.95
N ASP A 129 -9.66 11.07 12.57
CA ASP A 129 -10.13 10.03 13.47
C ASP A 129 -9.01 9.00 13.73
N PRO A 130 -8.58 8.82 14.99
CA PRO A 130 -7.47 7.94 15.32
C PRO A 130 -7.80 6.45 15.21
N ARG A 131 -9.04 6.05 14.91
CA ARG A 131 -9.48 4.64 14.86
C ARG A 131 -8.80 3.77 13.79
N ILE A 132 -7.94 4.33 12.92
CA ILE A 132 -7.11 3.50 12.04
C ILE A 132 -5.98 2.85 12.90
N SER A 133 -6.35 1.78 13.62
CA SER A 133 -5.57 1.18 14.72
C SER A 133 -4.25 0.57 14.27
N TRP A 134 -4.20 0.02 13.05
CA TRP A 134 -3.06 -0.73 12.53
C TRP A 134 -1.80 0.13 12.26
N PHE A 135 -1.89 1.46 12.38
CA PHE A 135 -0.72 2.33 12.35
C PHE A 135 -0.04 2.52 13.71
N GLN A 136 -0.77 2.37 14.82
CA GLN A 136 -0.19 2.51 16.16
C GLN A 136 0.74 1.33 16.47
N ASP A 137 0.35 0.13 16.05
CA ASP A 137 1.12 -1.11 16.25
C ASP A 137 2.42 -1.12 15.41
N ALA A 138 2.35 -0.62 14.16
CA ALA A 138 3.51 -0.54 13.27
C ALA A 138 4.64 0.41 13.77
N LYS A 139 4.32 1.39 14.61
CA LYS A 139 5.33 2.25 15.28
C LYS A 139 6.05 1.52 16.41
N ILE A 140 5.31 0.76 17.23
CA ILE A 140 5.86 0.00 18.36
C ILE A 140 6.90 -1.02 17.84
N ALA A 141 6.63 -1.65 16.69
CA ALA A 141 7.56 -2.56 16.04
C ALA A 141 8.86 -1.89 15.53
N GLN A 142 8.86 -0.58 15.27
CA GLN A 142 10.02 0.17 14.77
C GLN A 142 10.85 0.85 15.88
N GLY A 143 10.47 0.73 17.15
CA GLY A 143 11.27 1.21 18.28
C GLY A 143 11.34 2.73 18.43
N TYR A 144 10.26 3.44 18.08
CA TYR A 144 10.08 4.88 18.33
C TYR A 144 9.23 5.16 19.56
#